data_AF-A0A415K2P7-F1
#
_entry.id   AF-A0A415K2P7-F1
#
_cell.length_a   1.000
_cell.length_b   1.000
_cell.length_c   1.000
_cell.angle_alpha   90.00
_cell.angle_beta   90.00
_cell.angle_gamma   90.00
#
_symmetry.space_group_name_H-M   'P 1'
#
loop_
_entity.id
_entity.type
_entity.pdbx_description
1 polymer ?
#
loop_
_entity_poly.entity_id
_entity_poly.type
_entity_poly.pdbx_seq_one_letter_code
_entity_poly.pdbx_strand_id
1 'polypeptide(L)'
;MEKGKLYSFEIKGWKEPICGIVEAFSVDWILIKWIINDFLFDGYSVIQRRHIKKCFQDENLLFKESVLRAKGVMDIPTPEIPIDSKSAPLKWFCDNMNIVLVSPIDESVSDVGKITKVLNRVFYLKTMDCEGKWDNVYDNCLLSEIVSFSIDTDYVKSLLIYSLKFEK
;
A
#
# COMPACT_ATOMS: atom_id res chain seq x y z
N MET A 1 -12.47 -14.10 -5.56
CA MET A 1 -11.32 -13.23 -5.84
C MET A 1 -10.22 -14.11 -6.38
N GLU A 2 -9.63 -13.71 -7.50
CA GLU A 2 -8.63 -14.49 -8.24
C GLU A 2 -7.35 -13.68 -8.42
N LYS A 3 -6.20 -14.36 -8.49
CA LYS A 3 -4.92 -13.73 -8.80
C LYS A 3 -4.91 -13.28 -10.28
N GLY A 4 -4.27 -12.15 -10.56
CA GLY A 4 -4.16 -11.55 -11.90
C GLY A 4 -5.41 -10.83 -12.38
N LYS A 5 -6.39 -10.63 -11.50
CA LYS A 5 -7.67 -9.97 -11.80
C LYS A 5 -7.79 -8.63 -11.08
N LEU A 6 -8.44 -7.67 -11.74
CA LEU A 6 -8.68 -6.34 -11.20
C LEU A 6 -9.93 -6.33 -10.32
N TYR A 7 -9.80 -5.83 -9.11
CA TYR A 7 -10.91 -5.63 -8.17
C TYR A 7 -10.87 -4.22 -7.57
N SER A 8 -12.05 -3.77 -7.14
CA SER A 8 -12.19 -2.62 -6.24
C SER A 8 -12.60 -3.09 -4.84
N PHE A 9 -12.01 -2.47 -3.83
CA PHE A 9 -12.16 -2.77 -2.41
C PHE A 9 -12.76 -1.56 -1.70
N GLU A 10 -14.04 -1.62 -1.34
CA GLU A 10 -14.66 -0.61 -0.48
C GLU A 10 -14.11 -0.76 0.93
N ILE A 11 -13.49 0.30 1.46
CA ILE A 11 -12.95 0.33 2.82
C ILE A 11 -14.00 0.92 3.78
N LYS A 12 -14.11 0.36 4.98
CA LYS A 12 -15.03 0.85 6.01
C LYS A 12 -14.67 2.29 6.38
N GLY A 13 -15.59 3.23 6.12
CA GLY A 13 -15.44 4.63 6.49
C GLY A 13 -14.80 5.51 5.41
N TRP A 14 -14.21 4.90 4.38
CA TRP A 14 -13.67 5.65 3.23
C TRP A 14 -14.77 5.94 2.21
N LYS A 15 -14.62 7.05 1.49
CA LYS A 15 -15.47 7.42 0.35
C LYS A 15 -15.01 6.70 -0.90
N GLU A 16 -13.70 6.65 -1.14
CA GLU A 16 -13.12 6.07 -2.34
C GLU A 16 -12.63 4.64 -2.10
N PRO A 17 -12.91 3.70 -3.03
CA PRO A 17 -12.38 2.35 -2.93
C PRO A 17 -10.90 2.30 -3.31
N ILE A 18 -10.17 1.33 -2.74
CA ILE A 18 -8.86 0.97 -3.26
C ILE A 18 -9.06 0.07 -4.49
N CYS A 19 -8.40 0.34 -5.60
CA CYS A 19 -8.50 -0.46 -6.83
C CYS A 19 -7.15 -1.10 -7.17
N GLY A 20 -7.13 -2.40 -7.54
CA GLY A 20 -5.87 -3.05 -7.86
C GLY A 20 -5.99 -4.44 -8.48
N ILE A 21 -4.91 -4.86 -9.13
CA ILE A 21 -4.75 -6.22 -9.65
C ILE A 21 -4.25 -7.09 -8.51
N VAL A 22 -4.97 -8.17 -8.19
CA VAL A 22 -4.63 -9.05 -7.06
C VAL A 22 -3.44 -9.93 -7.40
N GLU A 23 -2.41 -9.89 -6.58
CA GLU A 23 -1.17 -10.66 -6.77
C GLU A 23 -1.04 -11.82 -5.78
N ALA A 24 -1.52 -11.60 -4.56
CA ALA A 24 -1.63 -12.62 -3.52
C ALA A 24 -2.69 -12.23 -2.48
N PHE A 25 -3.24 -13.20 -1.77
CA PHE A 25 -4.16 -12.94 -0.66
C PHE A 25 -4.09 -14.04 0.41
N SER A 26 -4.34 -13.66 1.65
CA SER A 26 -4.42 -14.55 2.82
C SER A 26 -5.67 -14.23 3.63
N VAL A 27 -5.77 -14.76 4.86
CA VAL A 27 -6.84 -14.40 5.81
C VAL A 27 -6.76 -12.94 6.24
N ASP A 28 -5.54 -12.40 6.39
CA ASP A 28 -5.33 -11.06 6.95
C ASP A 28 -5.10 -10.00 5.87
N TRP A 29 -4.51 -10.37 4.73
CA TRP A 29 -3.96 -9.42 3.77
C TRP A 29 -4.37 -9.70 2.32
N ILE A 30 -4.35 -8.65 1.49
CA ILE A 30 -4.41 -8.73 0.03
C ILE A 30 -3.26 -7.88 -0.51
N LEU A 31 -2.37 -8.49 -1.30
CA LEU A 31 -1.33 -7.78 -2.05
C LEU A 31 -1.87 -7.45 -3.45
N ILE A 32 -1.76 -6.19 -3.83
CA ILE A 32 -2.18 -5.70 -5.13
C ILE A 32 -1.09 -4.91 -5.84
N LYS A 33 -1.11 -4.94 -7.17
CA LYS A 33 -0.62 -3.81 -7.99
C LYS A 33 -1.65 -2.70 -7.86
N TRP A 34 -1.28 -1.59 -7.24
CA TRP A 34 -2.21 -0.53 -6.94
C TRP A 34 -2.49 0.29 -8.20
N ILE A 35 -3.77 0.48 -8.52
CA ILE A 35 -4.22 1.25 -9.68
C ILE A 35 -4.97 2.47 -9.19
N ILE A 36 -4.39 3.65 -9.43
CA ILE A 36 -5.00 4.93 -9.15
C ILE A 36 -5.61 5.52 -10.43
N ASN A 37 -6.58 6.43 -10.26
CA ASN A 37 -7.38 6.97 -11.35
C ASN A 37 -7.91 5.82 -12.24
N ASP A 38 -7.85 5.97 -13.56
CA ASP A 38 -8.39 4.95 -14.46
C ASP A 38 -7.37 3.88 -14.85
N PHE A 39 -6.12 4.23 -15.15
CA PHE A 39 -5.17 3.27 -15.76
C PHE A 39 -3.73 3.42 -15.27
N LEU A 40 -3.50 4.07 -14.14
CA LEU A 40 -2.17 4.37 -13.64
C LEU A 40 -1.76 3.34 -12.58
N PHE A 41 -0.74 2.57 -12.89
CA PHE A 41 -0.06 1.72 -11.90
C PHE A 41 0.81 2.59 -10.99
N ASP A 42 0.58 2.51 -9.69
CA ASP A 42 1.26 3.32 -8.69
C ASP A 42 1.84 2.46 -7.56
N GLY A 43 2.70 1.52 -7.95
CA GLY A 43 3.38 0.64 -7.01
C GLY A 43 2.48 -0.46 -6.44
N TYR A 44 2.84 -0.94 -5.25
CA TYR A 44 2.21 -2.11 -4.62
C TYR A 44 1.60 -1.74 -3.30
N SER A 45 0.45 -2.34 -2.98
CA SER A 45 -0.22 -2.13 -1.70
C SER A 45 -0.59 -3.45 -1.04
N VAL A 46 -0.33 -3.57 0.26
CA VAL A 46 -0.89 -4.63 1.11
C VAL A 46 -2.04 -4.07 1.93
N ILE A 47 -3.24 -4.59 1.69
CA ILE A 47 -4.49 -4.13 2.31
C ILE A 47 -4.91 -5.13 3.39
N GLN A 48 -5.25 -4.62 4.58
CA GLN A 48 -5.80 -5.41 5.66
C GLN A 48 -7.27 -5.76 5.41
N ARG A 49 -7.57 -7.06 5.30
CA ARG A 49 -8.91 -7.57 4.96
C ARG A 49 -9.98 -7.18 5.96
N ARG A 50 -9.64 -7.01 7.24
CA ARG A 50 -10.60 -6.59 8.28
C ARG A 50 -11.22 -5.21 8.03
N HIS A 51 -10.54 -4.35 7.27
CA HIS A 51 -11.03 -3.02 6.92
C HIS A 51 -11.86 -3.00 5.64
N ILE A 52 -11.84 -4.09 4.86
CA ILE A 52 -12.62 -4.19 3.63
C ILE A 52 -14.08 -4.47 4.00
N LYS A 53 -14.98 -3.61 3.52
CA LYS A 53 -16.44 -3.76 3.61
C LYS A 53 -16.94 -4.68 2.51
N LYS A 54 -16.48 -4.45 1.28
CA LYS A 54 -16.92 -5.17 0.08
C LYS A 54 -15.79 -5.22 -0.94
N CYS A 55 -15.69 -6.33 -1.66
CA CYS A 55 -14.84 -6.47 -2.84
C CYS A 55 -15.74 -6.76 -4.03
N PHE A 56 -15.50 -6.09 -5.16
CA PHE A 56 -16.34 -6.24 -6.35
C PHE A 56 -15.54 -6.08 -7.65
N GLN A 57 -16.12 -6.60 -8.71
CA GLN A 57 -15.67 -6.48 -10.09
C GLN A 57 -16.91 -6.31 -10.96
N ASP A 58 -17.06 -5.13 -11.57
CA ASP A 58 -18.17 -4.79 -12.47
C ASP A 58 -17.68 -4.66 -13.93
N GLU A 59 -18.60 -4.34 -14.84
CA GLU A 59 -18.29 -4.21 -16.27
C GLU A 59 -17.24 -3.12 -16.55
N ASN A 60 -17.25 -2.02 -15.80
CA ASN A 60 -16.26 -0.95 -15.92
C ASN A 60 -14.86 -1.46 -15.52
N LEU A 61 -14.77 -2.25 -14.45
CA LEU A 61 -13.52 -2.88 -14.03
C LEU A 61 -13.03 -3.93 -15.02
N LEU A 62 -13.92 -4.66 -15.70
CA LEU A 62 -13.52 -5.61 -16.77
C LEU A 62 -12.91 -4.89 -17.97
N PHE A 63 -13.49 -3.73 -18.36
CA PHE A 63 -12.90 -2.88 -19.39
C PHE A 63 -11.54 -2.34 -18.93
N LYS A 64 -11.46 -1.79 -17.72
CA LYS A 64 -10.21 -1.28 -17.13
C LYS A 64 -9.11 -2.34 -17.04
N GLU A 65 -9.46 -3.57 -16.65
CA GLU A 65 -8.54 -4.73 -16.67
C GLU A 65 -7.96 -4.97 -18.06
N SER A 66 -8.80 -4.87 -19.10
CA SER A 66 -8.38 -5.08 -20.49
C SER A 66 -7.41 -3.99 -20.96
N VAL A 67 -7.64 -2.72 -20.59
CA VAL A 67 -6.73 -1.61 -20.87
C VAL A 67 -5.40 -1.81 -20.13
N LEU A 68 -5.43 -2.15 -18.84
CA LEU A 68 -4.22 -2.40 -18.04
C LEU A 68 -3.38 -3.56 -18.60
N ARG A 69 -4.04 -4.62 -19.10
CA ARG A 69 -3.38 -5.72 -19.79
C ARG A 69 -2.72 -5.26 -21.08
N ALA A 70 -3.41 -4.46 -21.90
CA ALA A 70 -2.82 -3.90 -23.13
C ALA A 70 -1.62 -2.98 -22.84
N LYS A 71 -1.61 -2.30 -21.68
CA LYS A 71 -0.47 -1.49 -21.20
C LYS A 71 0.70 -2.32 -20.63
N GLY A 72 0.57 -3.64 -20.52
CA GLY A 72 1.59 -4.51 -19.93
C GLY A 72 1.70 -4.41 -18.40
N VAL A 73 0.72 -3.79 -17.71
CA VAL A 73 0.75 -3.66 -16.24
C VAL A 73 0.67 -5.02 -15.55
N MET A 74 -0.05 -5.96 -16.17
CA MET A 74 -0.20 -7.33 -15.67
C MET A 74 1.15 -8.05 -15.60
N ASP A 75 2.05 -7.75 -16.55
CA ASP A 75 3.35 -8.41 -16.73
C ASP A 75 4.46 -7.81 -15.87
N ILE A 76 4.19 -6.69 -15.18
CA ILE A 76 5.14 -6.09 -14.23
C ILE A 76 5.38 -7.10 -13.09
N PRO A 77 6.65 -7.46 -12.79
CA PRO A 77 6.96 -8.38 -11.70
C PRO A 77 6.58 -7.81 -10.34
N THR A 78 5.83 -8.58 -9.55
CA THR A 78 5.44 -8.20 -8.19
C THR A 78 6.51 -8.63 -7.18
N PRO A 79 6.88 -7.79 -6.19
CA PRO A 79 7.77 -8.21 -5.11
C PRO A 79 7.15 -9.33 -4.28
N GLU A 80 7.99 -10.26 -3.81
CA GLU A 80 7.58 -11.38 -2.96
C GLU A 80 7.38 -10.94 -1.51
N ILE A 81 6.33 -10.13 -1.27
CA ILE A 81 5.97 -9.67 0.08
C ILE A 81 5.24 -10.80 0.82
N PRO A 82 5.77 -11.30 1.95
CA PRO A 82 5.10 -12.33 2.74
C PRO A 82 3.81 -11.81 3.38
N ILE A 83 2.71 -12.54 3.18
CA ILE A 83 1.38 -12.19 3.69
C ILE A 83 0.74 -13.30 4.53
N ASP A 84 1.53 -14.29 4.93
CA ASP A 84 1.14 -15.52 5.64
C ASP A 84 0.71 -15.27 7.09
N SER A 85 1.04 -14.10 7.66
CA SER A 85 0.58 -13.68 8.99
C SER A 85 0.35 -12.18 9.08
N LYS A 86 -0.36 -11.74 10.14
CA LYS A 86 -0.60 -10.31 10.45
C LYS A 86 0.67 -9.46 10.46
N SER A 87 1.78 -9.98 11.00
CA SER A 87 3.02 -9.21 11.14
C SER A 87 3.99 -9.37 9.95
N ALA A 88 3.74 -10.33 9.05
CA ALA A 88 4.69 -10.70 8.01
C ALA A 88 5.03 -9.56 7.04
N PRO A 89 4.06 -8.79 6.49
CA PRO A 89 4.40 -7.67 5.61
C PRO A 89 5.23 -6.60 6.32
N LEU A 90 4.87 -6.28 7.57
CA LEU A 90 5.55 -5.24 8.35
C LEU A 90 7.00 -5.63 8.66
N LYS A 91 7.25 -6.90 9.02
CA LYS A 91 8.61 -7.40 9.23
C LYS A 91 9.41 -7.31 7.94
N TRP A 92 8.82 -7.72 6.82
CA TRP A 92 9.47 -7.62 5.52
C TRP A 92 9.80 -6.17 5.15
N PHE A 93 8.89 -5.20 5.39
CA PHE A 93 9.19 -3.78 5.18
C PHE A 93 10.33 -3.29 6.07
N CYS A 94 10.32 -3.68 7.35
CA CYS A 94 11.34 -3.33 8.33
C CYS A 94 12.72 -3.88 7.93
N ASP A 95 12.79 -5.18 7.62
CA ASP A 95 14.04 -5.89 7.33
C ASP A 95 14.68 -5.42 6.01
N ASN A 96 13.86 -5.04 5.03
CA ASN A 96 14.32 -4.51 3.74
C ASN A 96 14.47 -2.98 3.74
N MET A 97 14.29 -2.30 4.87
CA MET A 97 14.36 -0.84 5.01
C MET A 97 13.47 -0.07 4.01
N ASN A 98 12.33 -0.65 3.66
CA ASN A 98 11.38 -0.04 2.73
C ASN A 98 10.79 1.24 3.31
N ILE A 99 10.58 2.21 2.43
CA ILE A 99 9.85 3.44 2.75
C ILE A 99 8.42 3.21 2.31
N VAL A 100 7.51 3.25 3.27
CA VAL A 100 6.11 2.89 3.11
C VAL A 100 5.25 4.15 3.18
N LEU A 101 4.25 4.22 2.32
CA LEU A 101 3.06 5.04 2.50
C LEU A 101 2.07 4.27 3.36
N VAL A 102 1.70 4.82 4.51
CA VAL A 102 0.80 4.22 5.49
C VAL A 102 -0.55 4.92 5.37
N SER A 103 -1.60 4.16 5.07
CA SER A 103 -2.96 4.69 4.98
C SER A 103 -3.79 4.22 6.18
N PRO A 104 -4.15 5.11 7.12
CA PRO A 104 -4.96 4.79 8.29
C PRO A 104 -6.46 4.69 7.98
N ILE A 105 -7.28 4.37 8.99
CA ILE A 105 -8.75 4.37 8.88
C ILE A 105 -9.28 5.76 8.50
N ASP A 106 -8.62 6.83 8.95
CA ASP A 106 -8.91 8.19 8.50
C ASP A 106 -8.36 8.39 7.08
N GLU A 107 -9.27 8.40 6.10
CA GLU A 107 -8.95 8.58 4.67
C GLU A 107 -8.26 9.92 4.37
N SER A 108 -8.39 10.93 5.24
CA SER A 108 -7.79 12.25 5.02
C SER A 108 -6.30 12.32 5.36
N VAL A 109 -5.76 11.25 5.96
CA VAL A 109 -4.37 11.19 6.43
C VAL A 109 -3.61 10.14 5.63
N SER A 110 -2.34 10.40 5.38
CA SER A 110 -1.39 9.39 4.90
C SER A 110 0.00 9.78 5.35
N ASP A 111 0.72 8.83 5.95
CA ASP A 111 2.05 9.04 6.48
C ASP A 111 3.09 8.35 5.60
N VAL A 112 4.23 8.98 5.38
CA VAL A 112 5.38 8.34 4.73
C VAL A 112 6.45 8.06 5.77
N GLY A 113 7.03 6.87 5.76
CA GLY A 113 8.09 6.57 6.71
C GLY A 113 8.73 5.20 6.59
N LYS A 114 9.63 4.92 7.52
CA LYS A 114 10.29 3.61 7.67
C LYS A 114 9.76 2.91 8.91
N ILE A 115 9.32 1.67 8.75
CA ILE A 115 9.02 0.81 9.90
C ILE A 115 10.37 0.40 10.50
N THR A 116 10.58 0.72 11.77
CA THR A 116 11.87 0.49 12.47
C THR A 116 11.78 -0.61 13.50
N LYS A 117 10.56 -0.95 13.94
CA LYS A 117 10.32 -2.04 14.88
C LYS A 117 8.90 -2.54 14.74
N VAL A 118 8.73 -3.85 14.79
CA VAL A 118 7.42 -4.53 14.72
C VAL A 118 7.19 -5.32 16.00
N LEU A 119 6.12 -4.99 16.71
CA LEU A 119 5.59 -5.75 17.84
C LEU A 119 4.27 -6.44 17.43
N ASN A 120 3.61 -7.11 18.36
CA ASN A 120 2.41 -7.90 18.06
C ASN A 120 1.24 -7.04 17.52
N ARG A 121 0.99 -5.87 18.11
CA ARG A 121 -0.13 -4.97 17.76
C ARG A 121 0.30 -3.56 17.36
N VAL A 122 1.57 -3.25 17.57
CA VAL A 122 2.14 -1.91 17.44
C VAL A 122 3.36 -2.01 16.53
N PHE A 123 3.61 -0.99 15.75
CA PHE A 123 4.87 -0.80 15.06
C PHE A 123 5.36 0.64 15.24
N TYR A 124 6.67 0.82 15.09
CA TYR A 124 7.33 2.11 15.21
C TYR A 124 7.63 2.64 13.81
N LEU A 125 7.10 3.81 13.49
CA LEU A 125 7.32 4.48 12.21
C LEU A 125 8.25 5.67 12.43
N LYS A 126 9.35 5.73 11.69
CA LYS A 126 10.12 6.96 11.52
C LYS A 126 9.54 7.70 10.34
N THR A 127 8.85 8.80 10.58
CA THR A 127 8.13 9.57 9.57
C THR A 127 9.04 10.50 8.78
N MET A 128 8.59 10.81 7.58
CA MET A 128 9.12 11.84 6.70
C MET A 128 7.99 12.83 6.41
N ASP A 129 8.26 14.11 6.60
CA ASP A 129 7.28 15.16 6.32
C ASP A 129 7.09 15.39 4.81
N CYS A 130 6.14 16.25 4.44
CA CYS A 130 5.86 16.58 3.05
C CYS A 130 6.97 17.41 2.36
N GLU A 131 7.97 17.87 3.11
CA GLU A 131 9.18 18.51 2.58
C GLU A 131 10.33 17.51 2.38
N GLY A 132 10.11 16.23 2.68
CA GLY A 132 11.09 15.17 2.52
C GLY A 132 12.12 15.13 3.64
N LYS A 133 11.85 15.75 4.79
CA LYS A 133 12.73 15.73 5.96
C LYS A 133 12.33 14.61 6.89
N TRP A 134 13.32 13.89 7.40
CA TRP A 134 13.08 12.86 8.42
C TRP A 134 12.83 13.48 9.79
N ASP A 135 11.78 13.02 10.46
CA ASP A 135 11.53 13.40 11.84
C ASP A 135 12.57 12.81 12.80
N ASN A 136 12.81 13.53 13.89
CA ASN A 136 13.69 13.10 14.97
C ASN A 136 12.99 12.19 15.99
N VAL A 137 11.68 11.99 15.83
CA VAL A 137 10.83 11.18 16.71
C VAL A 137 10.26 9.98 15.97
N TYR A 138 9.78 9.01 16.73
CA TYR A 138 9.14 7.80 16.22
C TYR A 138 7.69 7.78 16.65
N ASP A 139 6.80 7.52 15.70
CA ASP A 139 5.39 7.33 15.98
C ASP A 139 5.11 5.88 16.38
N ASN A 140 4.28 5.73 17.41
CA ASN A 140 3.77 4.45 17.85
C ASN A 140 2.42 4.20 17.17
N CYS A 141 2.39 3.34 16.16
CA CYS A 141 1.21 3.11 15.36
C CYS A 141 0.52 1.80 15.74
N LEU A 142 -0.79 1.84 15.95
CA LEU A 142 -1.60 0.62 16.13
C LEU A 142 -1.87 -0.02 14.77
N LEU A 143 -1.48 -1.28 14.59
CA LEU A 143 -1.74 -2.01 13.35
C LEU A 143 -3.24 -2.10 13.05
N SER A 144 -4.10 -2.06 14.08
CA SER A 144 -5.57 -2.02 13.94
C SER A 144 -6.15 -0.75 13.36
N GLU A 145 -5.37 0.30 13.28
CA GLU A 145 -5.81 1.59 12.74
C GLU A 145 -5.31 1.80 11.31
N ILE A 146 -4.54 0.85 10.77
CA ILE A 146 -3.97 0.95 9.43
C ILE A 146 -4.81 0.12 8.45
N VAL A 147 -5.22 0.73 7.35
CA VAL A 147 -5.92 0.06 6.25
C VAL A 147 -4.91 -0.63 5.34
N SER A 148 -3.86 0.09 4.91
CA SER A 148 -2.88 -0.44 3.96
C SER A 148 -1.49 0.15 4.14
N PHE A 149 -0.52 -0.58 3.61
CA PHE A 149 0.85 -0.12 3.41
C PHE A 149 1.18 -0.20 1.93
N SER A 150 1.66 0.89 1.35
CA SER A 150 2.04 0.94 -0.06
C SER A 150 3.52 1.27 -0.22
N ILE A 151 4.16 0.66 -1.22
CA ILE A 151 5.56 0.91 -1.58
C ILE A 151 5.66 1.24 -3.06
N ASP A 152 6.79 1.82 -3.44
CA ASP A 152 7.10 2.12 -4.84
C ASP A 152 6.10 3.05 -5.55
N THR A 153 5.33 3.80 -4.77
CA THR A 153 4.42 4.84 -5.29
C THR A 153 5.23 6.01 -5.85
N ASP A 154 4.66 6.69 -6.84
CA ASP A 154 5.26 7.89 -7.44
C ASP A 154 5.47 8.99 -6.39
N TYR A 155 4.51 9.15 -5.46
CA TYR A 155 4.63 10.11 -4.36
C TYR A 155 5.86 9.84 -3.48
N VAL A 156 6.01 8.60 -2.99
CA VAL A 156 7.14 8.22 -2.12
C VAL A 156 8.46 8.35 -2.88
N LYS A 157 8.52 7.88 -4.13
CA LYS A 157 9.74 7.98 -4.96
C LYS A 157 10.13 9.43 -5.22
N SER A 158 9.17 10.28 -5.56
CA SER A 158 9.39 11.70 -5.83
C SER A 158 9.91 12.43 -4.60
N LEU A 159 9.29 12.18 -3.43
CA LEU A 159 9.71 12.77 -2.17
C LEU A 159 11.13 12.37 -1.78
N LEU A 160 11.50 11.11 -2.01
CA LEU A 160 12.85 10.61 -1.75
C LEU A 160 13.91 11.20 -2.67
N ILE A 161 13.60 11.32 -3.96
CA ILE A 161 14.49 11.97 -4.92
C ILE A 161 14.73 13.43 -4.53
N TYR A 162 13.69 14.13 -4.05
CA TYR A 162 13.80 15.49 -3.56
C TYR A 162 14.67 15.56 -2.29
N SER A 163 14.35 14.77 -1.27
CA SER A 163 15.10 14.66 -0.01
C SER A 163 16.60 14.46 -0.27
N LEU A 164 16.97 13.49 -1.12
CA LEU A 164 18.37 13.19 -1.46
C LEU A 164 19.11 14.33 -2.17
N LYS A 165 18.40 15.20 -2.89
CA LYS A 165 19.01 16.33 -3.61
C LYS A 165 19.19 17.56 -2.74
N PHE A 166 18.33 17.75 -1.74
CA PHE A 166 18.19 19.02 -1.02
C PHE A 166 18.39 18.92 0.50
N GLU A 167 18.52 17.73 1.10
CA GLU A 167 19.14 17.56 2.42
C GLU A 167 20.66 17.80 2.29
N LYS A 168 21.08 19.06 2.44
CA LYS A 168 22.45 19.48 2.78
C LYS A 168 22.44 20.12 4.16
#